data_AF-A0A812Z6F5-F1
#
_entry.id   AF-A0A812Z6F5-F1
#
_cell.length_a   1.000
_cell.length_b   1.000
_cell.length_c   1.000
_cell.angle_alpha   90.00
_cell.angle_beta   90.00
_cell.angle_gamma   90.00
#
_symmetry.space_group_name_H-M   'P 1'
#
loop_
_entity.id
_entity.type
_entity.pdbx_description
1 polymer ?
#
loop_
_entity_poly.entity_id
_entity_poly.type
_entity_poly.pdbx_seq_one_letter_code
_entity_poly.pdbx_strand_id
1 'polypeptide(L)'
;MAGFALAELTREIPQGTHPALECAYLGFTAICLSLDLCIVTWTVLVCTWGPGNALRGPDGMKSFHDTIALLKEEQMPIYYAFVVSIVAYFGSSCCLLWVYPSDFVPNAVGTCVLILSFTVIVYMQYTLEHQVGVLGNSHDDDGRIKTFTALDDVADLDMCLSDVPSTT
;
A
#
# COMPACT_ATOMS: atom_id res chain seq x y z
N MET A 1 5.73 0.56 8.78
CA MET A 1 6.69 1.67 9.02
C MET A 1 6.32 2.45 10.29
N ALA A 2 5.02 2.64 10.55
CA ALA A 2 4.50 3.35 11.72
C ALA A 2 5.13 2.97 13.07
N GLY A 3 5.31 1.68 13.37
CA GLY A 3 5.96 1.25 14.61
C GLY A 3 7.42 1.72 14.73
N PHE A 4 8.17 1.71 13.62
CA PHE A 4 9.55 2.22 13.58
C PHE A 4 9.59 3.74 13.68
N ALA A 5 8.70 4.43 12.97
CA ALA A 5 8.57 5.89 13.06
C ALA A 5 8.16 6.35 14.47
N LEU A 6 7.29 5.59 15.16
CA LEU A 6 6.94 5.87 16.56
C LEU A 6 8.13 5.65 17.49
N ALA A 7 8.90 4.58 17.27
CA ALA A 7 10.12 4.32 18.04
C ALA A 7 11.17 5.44 17.85
N GLU A 8 11.32 5.96 16.63
CA GLU A 8 12.13 7.15 16.36
C GLU A 8 11.60 8.37 17.13
N LEU A 9 10.29 8.64 17.07
CA LEU A 9 9.67 9.77 17.75
C LEU A 9 9.84 9.73 19.28
N THR A 10 9.84 8.53 19.88
CA THR A 10 10.02 8.36 21.33
C THR A 10 11.45 8.52 21.83
N ARG A 11 12.45 8.67 20.95
CA ARG A 11 13.83 8.90 21.38
C ARG A 11 14.03 10.33 21.86
N GLU A 12 14.75 10.45 22.96
CA GLU A 12 15.18 11.75 23.48
C GLU A 12 16.21 12.41 22.54
N ILE A 13 15.98 13.68 22.22
CA ILE A 13 16.86 14.46 21.34
C ILE A 13 17.93 15.13 22.20
N PRO A 14 19.22 14.97 21.88
CA PRO A 14 20.30 15.60 22.64
C PRO A 14 20.20 17.14 22.59
N GLN A 15 20.38 17.77 23.74
CA GLN A 15 20.26 19.23 23.90
C GLN A 15 21.45 19.94 23.26
N GLY A 16 21.20 20.80 22.25
CA GLY A 16 22.24 21.56 21.54
C GLY A 16 22.12 21.57 20.01
N THR A 17 21.07 20.97 19.46
CA THR A 17 20.86 20.85 18.01
C THR A 17 20.25 22.12 17.40
N HIS A 18 20.55 22.40 16.12
CA HIS A 18 19.93 23.50 15.39
C HIS A 18 18.40 23.29 15.24
N PRO A 19 17.56 24.26 15.63
CA PRO A 19 16.10 24.07 15.73
C PRO A 19 15.42 23.74 14.39
N ALA A 20 16.00 24.16 13.27
CA ALA A 20 15.46 23.81 11.95
C ALA A 20 15.60 22.31 11.63
N LEU A 21 16.65 21.65 12.12
CA LEU A 21 16.91 20.23 11.86
C LEU A 21 15.96 19.35 12.69
N GLU A 22 15.72 19.75 13.93
CA GLU A 22 14.74 19.14 14.83
C GLU A 22 13.32 19.27 14.27
N CYS A 23 12.94 20.47 13.80
CA CYS A 23 11.63 20.69 13.19
C CYS A 23 11.44 19.86 11.90
N ALA A 24 12.47 19.77 11.05
CA ALA A 24 12.42 18.92 9.86
C ALA A 24 12.24 17.45 10.22
N TYR A 25 13.01 16.94 11.19
CA TYR A 25 12.91 15.57 11.68
C TYR A 25 11.50 15.24 12.21
N LEU A 26 10.96 16.10 13.09
CA LEU A 26 9.61 15.93 13.64
C LEU A 26 8.53 16.05 12.56
N GLY A 27 8.73 16.94 11.57
CA GLY A 27 7.83 17.08 10.44
C GLY A 27 7.77 15.81 9.58
N PHE A 28 8.92 15.25 9.20
CA PHE A 28 9.00 14.05 8.38
C PHE A 28 8.45 12.81 9.11
N THR A 29 8.77 12.63 10.40
CA THR A 29 8.20 11.54 11.21
C THR A 29 6.68 11.66 11.35
N ALA A 30 6.16 12.87 11.61
CA ALA A 30 4.73 13.10 11.72
C ALA A 30 3.98 12.83 10.41
N ILE A 31 4.53 13.26 9.27
CA ILE A 31 3.97 12.98 7.94
C ILE A 31 3.97 11.47 7.66
N CYS A 32 5.08 10.78 7.95
CA CYS A 32 5.17 9.33 7.79
C CYS A 32 4.10 8.60 8.63
N LEU A 33 3.94 8.96 9.89
CA LEU A 33 2.93 8.38 10.78
C LEU A 33 1.50 8.67 10.30
N SER A 34 1.25 9.90 9.86
CA SER A 34 -0.07 10.31 9.37
C SER A 34 -0.47 9.54 8.10
N LEU A 35 0.46 9.40 7.16
CA LEU A 35 0.26 8.64 5.94
C LEU A 35 0.02 7.16 6.25
N ASP A 36 0.82 6.55 7.12
CA ASP A 36 0.64 5.15 7.50
C ASP A 36 -0.71 4.89 8.20
N LEU A 37 -1.16 5.80 9.09
CA LEU A 37 -2.49 5.69 9.69
C LEU A 37 -3.61 5.83 8.65
N CYS A 38 -3.44 6.75 7.68
CA CYS A 38 -4.39 6.94 6.59
C CYS A 38 -4.49 5.67 5.72
N ILE A 39 -3.36 5.11 5.32
CA ILE A 39 -3.25 3.87 4.52
C ILE A 39 -3.95 2.71 5.22
N VAL A 40 -3.68 2.50 6.52
CA VAL A 40 -4.32 1.42 7.29
C VAL A 40 -5.82 1.64 7.37
N THR A 41 -6.27 2.86 7.63
CA THR A 41 -7.70 3.19 7.72
C THR A 41 -8.39 2.95 6.37
N TRP A 42 -7.81 3.40 5.26
CA TRP A 42 -8.33 3.19 3.92
C TRP A 42 -8.41 1.69 3.59
N THR A 43 -7.35 0.95 3.86
CA THR A 43 -7.30 -0.50 3.63
C THR A 43 -8.38 -1.22 4.44
N VAL A 44 -8.56 -0.87 5.71
CA VAL A 44 -9.59 -1.46 6.57
C VAL A 44 -10.99 -1.14 6.05
N LEU A 45 -11.25 0.10 5.61
CA LEU A 45 -12.53 0.49 5.01
C LEU A 45 -12.81 -0.35 3.76
N VAL A 46 -11.85 -0.47 2.84
CA VAL A 46 -11.99 -1.28 1.62
C VAL A 46 -12.22 -2.75 1.95
N CYS A 47 -11.46 -3.32 2.89
CA CYS A 47 -11.58 -4.74 3.28
C CYS A 47 -12.87 -5.05 4.05
N THR A 48 -13.47 -4.09 4.75
CA THR A 48 -14.72 -4.31 5.50
C THR A 48 -15.96 -4.02 4.67
N TRP A 49 -15.91 -2.98 3.82
CA TRP A 49 -17.03 -2.60 2.96
C TRP A 49 -17.12 -3.45 1.70
N GLY A 50 -15.99 -3.88 1.13
CA GLY A 50 -15.94 -4.75 -0.05
C GLY A 50 -16.80 -6.00 0.09
N PRO A 51 -16.48 -6.93 1.01
CA PRO A 51 -17.28 -8.15 1.19
C PRO A 51 -18.73 -7.85 1.64
N GLY A 52 -18.94 -6.76 2.39
CA GLY A 52 -20.27 -6.33 2.80
C GLY A 52 -21.16 -5.95 1.61
N ASN A 53 -20.59 -5.33 0.58
CA ASN A 53 -21.30 -4.98 -0.64
C ASN A 53 -21.48 -6.20 -1.56
N ALA A 54 -20.46 -7.05 -1.67
CA ALA A 54 -20.52 -8.28 -2.47
C ALA A 54 -21.56 -9.29 -1.96
N LEU A 55 -21.77 -9.41 -0.64
CA LEU A 55 -22.74 -10.34 -0.03
C LEU A 55 -24.18 -9.81 0.00
N ARG A 56 -24.38 -8.49 -0.15
CA ARG A 56 -25.71 -7.84 -0.12
C ARG A 56 -26.18 -7.32 -1.47
N GLY A 57 -25.37 -7.49 -2.52
CA GLY A 57 -25.71 -7.06 -3.87
C GLY A 57 -26.93 -7.82 -4.41
N PRO A 58 -27.90 -7.13 -5.05
CA PRO A 58 -29.07 -7.76 -5.65
C PRO A 58 -28.73 -8.74 -6.79
N ASP A 59 -27.55 -8.59 -7.40
CA ASP A 59 -27.11 -9.33 -8.59
C ASP A 59 -26.06 -10.43 -8.31
N GLY A 60 -25.95 -10.89 -7.06
CA GLY A 60 -25.11 -12.06 -6.68
C GLY A 60 -23.68 -11.99 -7.21
N MET A 61 -23.31 -12.94 -8.09
CA MET A 61 -21.96 -13.09 -8.65
C MET A 61 -21.46 -11.88 -9.45
N LYS A 62 -22.36 -11.13 -10.09
CA LYS A 62 -21.99 -9.91 -10.83
C LYS A 62 -21.50 -8.82 -9.88
N SER A 63 -22.19 -8.65 -8.75
CA SER A 63 -21.80 -7.71 -7.70
C SER A 63 -20.46 -8.08 -7.04
N PHE A 64 -20.13 -9.38 -6.99
CA PHE A 64 -18.83 -9.86 -6.52
C PHE A 64 -17.70 -9.47 -7.49
N HIS A 65 -17.89 -9.64 -8.79
CA HIS A 65 -16.89 -9.28 -9.81
C HIS A 65 -16.62 -7.76 -9.83
N ASP A 66 -17.69 -6.96 -9.76
CA ASP A 66 -17.60 -5.49 -9.68
C ASP A 66 -16.85 -5.04 -8.42
N THR A 67 -17.10 -5.69 -7.29
CA THR A 67 -16.39 -5.40 -6.03
C THR A 67 -14.90 -5.69 -6.15
N ILE A 68 -14.50 -6.80 -6.79
CA ILE A 68 -13.08 -7.13 -7.01
C ILE A 68 -12.42 -6.11 -7.94
N ALA A 69 -13.10 -5.67 -9.00
CA ALA A 69 -12.59 -4.64 -9.90
C ALA A 69 -12.30 -3.35 -9.15
N LEU A 70 -13.23 -2.92 -8.27
CA LEU A 70 -13.08 -1.73 -7.44
C LEU A 70 -11.94 -1.87 -6.43
N LEU A 71 -11.79 -3.04 -5.79
CA LEU A 71 -10.65 -3.33 -4.92
C LEU A 71 -9.30 -3.22 -5.64
N LYS A 72 -9.23 -3.68 -6.89
CA LYS A 72 -8.01 -3.61 -7.70
C LYS A 72 -7.68 -2.16 -8.08
N GLU A 73 -8.69 -1.35 -8.34
CA GLU A 73 -8.54 0.09 -8.64
C GLU A 73 -8.04 0.85 -7.40
N GLU A 74 -8.62 0.59 -6.23
CA GLU A 74 -8.25 1.22 -4.95
C GLU A 74 -6.89 0.77 -4.42
N GLN A 75 -6.37 -0.38 -4.86
CA GLN A 75 -5.07 -0.87 -4.44
C GLN A 75 -3.91 0.04 -4.91
N MET A 76 -4.02 0.63 -6.10
CA MET A 76 -2.97 1.49 -6.68
C MET A 76 -2.72 2.79 -5.87
N PRO A 77 -3.73 3.59 -5.49
CA PRO A 77 -3.49 4.79 -4.69
C PRO A 77 -2.95 4.47 -3.29
N ILE A 78 -3.43 3.39 -2.65
CA ILE A 78 -2.93 2.93 -1.35
C ILE A 78 -1.44 2.58 -1.46
N TYR A 79 -1.05 1.92 -2.54
CA TYR A 79 0.33 1.56 -2.82
C TYR A 79 1.22 2.81 -3.04
N TYR A 80 0.78 3.81 -3.81
CA TYR A 80 1.54 5.06 -3.97
C TYR A 80 1.71 5.81 -2.65
N ALA A 81 0.66 5.88 -1.82
CA ALA A 81 0.74 6.49 -0.50
C ALA A 81 1.79 5.78 0.38
N PHE A 82 1.86 4.45 0.31
CA PHE A 82 2.87 3.64 1.01
C PHE A 82 4.30 3.91 0.51
N VAL A 83 4.50 4.03 -0.81
CA VAL A 83 5.82 4.39 -1.36
C VAL A 83 6.25 5.79 -0.87
N VAL A 84 5.33 6.75 -0.84
CA VAL A 84 5.61 8.10 -0.30
C VAL A 84 5.95 8.04 1.19
N SER A 85 5.28 7.19 1.99
CA SER A 85 5.60 7.06 3.41
C SER A 85 6.99 6.46 3.65
N ILE A 86 7.43 5.53 2.78
CA ILE A 86 8.82 5.02 2.81
C ILE A 86 9.83 6.14 2.55
N VAL A 87 9.61 6.99 1.53
CA VAL A 87 10.52 8.10 1.23
C VAL A 87 10.57 9.10 2.38
N ALA A 88 9.42 9.43 2.97
CA ALA A 88 9.34 10.31 4.14
C ALA A 88 10.08 9.73 5.35
N TYR A 89 9.97 8.41 5.59
CA TYR A 89 10.72 7.71 6.63
C TYR A 89 12.23 7.80 6.42
N PHE A 90 12.72 7.56 5.20
CA PHE A 90 14.15 7.69 4.91
C PHE A 90 14.69 9.11 5.12
N GLY A 91 13.90 10.12 4.73
CA GLY A 91 14.22 11.52 5.03
C GLY A 91 14.35 11.78 6.54
N SER A 92 13.42 11.25 7.35
CA SER A 92 13.49 11.29 8.81
C SER A 92 14.78 10.68 9.35
N SER A 93 15.11 9.45 8.93
CA SER A 93 16.30 8.74 9.42
C SER A 93 17.61 9.46 9.05
N CYS A 94 17.66 10.15 7.90
CA CYS A 94 18.82 10.96 7.52
C CYS A 94 18.97 12.22 8.40
N CYS A 95 17.86 12.89 8.72
CA CYS A 95 17.86 14.00 9.66
C CYS A 95 18.30 13.55 11.06
N LEU A 96 17.78 12.43 11.55
CA LEU A 96 18.12 11.88 12.87
C LEU A 96 19.63 11.60 13.01
N LEU A 97 20.26 11.06 11.96
CA LEU A 97 21.69 10.74 11.96
C LEU A 97 22.56 12.00 12.06
N TRP A 98 22.09 13.11 11.49
CA TRP A 98 22.76 14.41 11.57
C TRP A 98 22.50 15.16 12.88
N VAL A 99 21.43 14.84 13.60
CA VAL A 99 21.10 15.41 14.92
C VAL A 99 21.99 14.83 16.02
N TYR A 100 22.48 13.60 15.87
CA TYR A 100 23.30 12.98 16.90
C TYR A 100 24.73 13.58 16.93
N PRO A 101 25.24 14.05 18.08
CA PRO A 101 26.57 14.64 18.21
C PRO A 101 27.62 13.53 18.11
N SER A 102 27.97 13.17 16.89
CA SER A 102 29.03 12.23 16.56
C SER A 102 30.00 12.90 15.57
N ASP A 103 31.24 12.43 15.52
CA ASP A 103 32.24 12.98 14.60
C ASP A 103 31.73 12.96 13.14
N PHE A 104 32.26 13.84 12.30
CA PHE A 104 31.84 13.93 10.89
C PHE A 104 31.98 12.60 10.13
N VAL A 105 32.98 11.78 10.51
CA VAL A 105 33.27 10.48 9.89
C VAL A 105 32.11 9.47 10.10
N PRO A 106 31.67 9.15 11.33
CA PRO A 106 30.53 8.26 11.56
C PRO A 106 29.23 8.77 10.93
N ASN A 107 28.98 10.08 10.90
CA ASN A 107 27.79 10.62 10.24
C ASN A 107 27.84 10.43 8.72
N ALA A 108 29.01 10.62 8.10
CA ALA A 108 29.20 10.37 6.66
C ALA A 108 29.04 8.87 6.31
N VAL A 109 29.62 7.97 7.11
CA VAL A 109 29.47 6.52 6.89
C VAL A 109 28.02 6.08 7.06
N GLY A 110 27.32 6.58 8.09
CA GLY A 110 25.91 6.28 8.33
C GLY A 110 25.00 6.73 7.19
N THR A 111 25.22 7.94 6.67
CA THR A 111 24.47 8.43 5.50
C THR A 111 24.75 7.62 4.24
N CYS A 112 25.99 7.20 3.99
CA CYS A 112 26.31 6.31 2.88
C CYS A 112 25.58 4.95 2.97
N VAL A 113 25.52 4.35 4.17
CA VAL A 113 24.80 3.08 4.38
C VAL A 113 23.29 3.25 4.17
N LEU A 114 22.71 4.36 4.66
CA LEU A 114 21.28 4.66 4.45
C LEU A 114 20.95 4.90 2.98
N ILE A 115 21.82 5.57 2.23
CA ILE A 115 21.63 5.78 0.79
C ILE A 115 21.72 4.45 0.04
N LEU A 116 22.67 3.59 0.40
CA LEU A 116 22.78 2.26 -0.19
C LEU A 116 21.53 1.42 0.08
N SER A 117 21.04 1.38 1.33
CA SER A 117 19.84 0.62 1.67
C SER A 117 18.60 1.17 0.98
N PHE A 118 18.46 2.50 0.88
CA PHE A 118 17.40 3.15 0.11
C PHE A 118 17.44 2.73 -1.37
N THR A 119 18.63 2.74 -1.98
CA THR A 119 18.80 2.37 -3.40
C THR A 119 18.40 0.91 -3.63
N VAL A 120 18.77 0.00 -2.72
CA VAL A 120 18.37 -1.42 -2.80
C VAL A 120 16.85 -1.57 -2.66
N ILE A 121 16.22 -0.84 -1.74
CA ILE A 121 14.77 -0.90 -1.55
C ILE A 121 14.04 -0.38 -2.78
N VAL A 122 14.46 0.76 -3.35
CA VAL A 122 13.88 1.30 -4.59
C VAL A 122 14.07 0.32 -5.75
N TYR A 123 15.25 -0.31 -5.86
CA TYR A 123 15.51 -1.31 -6.89
C TYR A 123 14.61 -2.54 -6.76
N MET A 124 14.43 -3.05 -5.54
CA MET A 124 13.52 -4.16 -5.26
C MET A 124 12.06 -3.77 -5.55
N GLN A 125 11.66 -2.55 -5.20
CA GLN A 125 10.31 -2.04 -5.45
C GLN A 125 10.04 -1.95 -6.96
N TYR A 126 10.99 -1.39 -7.71
CA TYR A 126 10.89 -1.31 -9.17
C TYR A 126 10.86 -2.70 -9.81
N THR A 127 11.65 -3.64 -9.30
CA THR A 127 11.65 -5.03 -9.77
C THR A 127 10.29 -5.69 -9.52
N LEU A 128 9.68 -5.44 -8.35
CA LEU A 128 8.34 -5.92 -8.03
C LEU A 128 7.28 -5.30 -8.94
N GLU A 129 7.31 -3.99 -9.15
CA GLU A 129 6.39 -3.31 -10.08
C GLU A 129 6.51 -3.86 -11.50
N HIS A 130 7.74 -4.08 -11.95
CA HIS A 130 7.98 -4.67 -13.27
C HIS A 130 7.47 -6.11 -13.34
N GLN A 131 7.71 -6.93 -12.31
CA GLN A 131 7.21 -8.31 -12.27
C GLN A 131 5.68 -8.36 -12.21
N VAL A 132 5.05 -7.50 -11.40
CA VAL A 132 3.58 -7.40 -11.31
C VAL A 132 2.99 -6.87 -12.61
N GLY A 133 3.62 -5.89 -13.25
CA GLY A 133 3.21 -5.37 -14.55
C GLY A 133 3.30 -6.44 -15.64
N VAL A 134 4.41 -7.19 -15.70
CA VAL A 134 4.58 -8.31 -16.64
C VAL A 134 3.59 -9.44 -16.38
N LEU A 135 3.35 -9.78 -15.11
CA LEU A 135 2.37 -10.81 -14.75
C LEU A 135 0.93 -10.36 -15.09
N GLY A 136 0.61 -9.08 -14.87
CA GLY A 136 -0.65 -8.47 -15.27
C GLY A 136 -0.87 -8.50 -16.77
N ASN A 137 0.17 -8.18 -17.55
CA ASN A 137 0.13 -8.20 -19.02
C ASN A 137 0.06 -9.64 -19.59
N SER A 138 0.55 -10.63 -18.84
CA SER A 138 0.43 -12.05 -19.20
C SER A 138 -0.96 -12.61 -18.88
N HIS A 139 -1.67 -12.00 -17.94
CA HIS A 139 -3.06 -12.34 -17.59
C HIS A 139 -4.09 -11.73 -18.54
N ASP A 140 -3.68 -10.78 -19.39
CA ASP A 140 -4.52 -10.13 -20.39
C ASP A 140 -4.85 -11.04 -21.60
N ASP A 141 -4.18 -12.20 -21.72
CA ASP A 141 -4.48 -13.21 -22.75
C ASP A 141 -5.33 -14.39 -22.22
N ASP A 142 -5.54 -14.53 -20.91
CA ASP A 142 -6.45 -15.55 -20.33
C ASP A 142 -6.90 -15.17 -18.90
N GLY A 143 -7.63 -14.06 -18.78
CA GLY A 143 -8.17 -13.57 -17.50
C GLY A 143 -9.32 -14.42 -16.90
N ARG A 144 -9.64 -15.58 -17.48
CA ARG A 144 -10.64 -16.52 -16.93
C ARG A 144 -9.96 -17.44 -15.93
N ILE A 145 -10.14 -17.15 -14.64
CA ILE A 145 -9.84 -18.13 -13.59
C ILE A 145 -10.74 -19.34 -13.87
N LYS A 146 -10.17 -20.45 -14.34
CA LYS A 146 -10.90 -21.67 -14.76
C LYS A 146 -11.90 -22.18 -13.71
N THR A 147 -11.64 -21.88 -12.43
CA THR A 147 -12.52 -22.22 -11.31
C THR A 147 -13.78 -21.35 -11.23
N PHE A 148 -13.73 -20.08 -11.64
CA PHE A 148 -14.90 -19.19 -11.68
C PHE A 148 -15.77 -19.37 -12.93
N THR A 149 -15.22 -19.96 -14.00
CA THR A 149 -15.98 -20.23 -15.21
C THR A 149 -17.15 -21.18 -14.96
N ALA A 150 -16.99 -22.18 -14.10
CA ALA A 150 -18.08 -23.09 -13.71
C ALA A 150 -19.18 -22.40 -12.88
N LEU A 151 -18.84 -21.29 -12.23
CA LEU A 151 -19.75 -20.48 -11.41
C LEU A 151 -20.49 -19.45 -12.27
N ASP A 152 -19.81 -18.85 -13.26
CA ASP A 152 -20.43 -17.98 -14.27
C ASP A 152 -21.43 -18.78 -15.13
N ASP A 153 -21.06 -20.00 -15.53
CA ASP A 153 -21.94 -20.88 -16.33
C ASP A 153 -23.21 -21.29 -15.56
N VAL A 154 -23.11 -21.39 -14.22
CA VAL A 154 -24.27 -21.63 -13.34
C VAL A 154 -25.10 -20.36 -13.15
N ALA A 155 -24.48 -19.19 -13.03
CA ALA A 155 -25.17 -17.91 -12.90
C ALA A 155 -25.94 -17.54 -14.18
N ASP A 156 -25.35 -17.78 -15.36
CA ASP A 156 -26.00 -17.58 -16.65
C ASP A 156 -27.19 -18.53 -16.83
N LEU A 157 -27.07 -19.77 -16.34
CA LEU A 157 -28.15 -20.76 -16.39
C LEU A 157 -29.36 -20.35 -15.54
N ASP A 158 -29.13 -19.77 -14.35
CA ASP A 158 -30.19 -19.31 -13.45
C ASP A 158 -30.91 -18.07 -14.00
N MET A 159 -30.15 -17.16 -14.64
CA MET A 159 -30.71 -16.00 -15.34
C MET A 159 -31.57 -16.44 -16.54
N CYS A 160 -31.09 -17.41 -17.33
CA CYS A 160 -31.85 -17.97 -18.45
C CYS A 160 -33.12 -18.70 -18.00
N LEU A 161 -33.09 -19.38 -16.84
CA LEU A 161 -34.26 -20.01 -16.22
C LEU A 161 -35.28 -18.99 -15.70
N SER A 162 -34.83 -17.84 -15.21
CA SER A 162 -35.71 -16.76 -14.73
C SER A 162 -36.46 -16.02 -15.85
N ASP A 163 -35.91 -16.05 -17.07
CA ASP A 163 -36.50 -15.44 -18.28
C ASP A 163 -37.46 -16.38 -19.03
N VAL A 164 -37.60 -17.64 -18.62
CA VAL A 164 -38.62 -18.54 -19.19
C VAL A 164 -39.98 -18.18 -18.57
N PRO A 165 -40.94 -17.61 -19.33
CA PRO A 165 -42.26 -17.32 -18.79
C PRO A 165 -42.94 -18.66 -18.45
N SER A 166 -43.41 -18.77 -17.20
CA SER A 166 -44.20 -19.88 -16.71
C SER A 166 -45.44 -20.05 -17.59
N THR A 167 -45.34 -20.94 -18.58
CA THR A 167 -46.46 -21.38 -19.40
C THR A 167 -47.22 -22.46 -18.63
N THR A 168 -48.07 -22.00 -17.72
CA THR A 168 -49.22 -22.75 -17.19
C THR A 168 -50.40 -21.81 -17.06
#